data_AF-A0A943Y970-F1
#
_entry.id   AF-A0A943Y970-F1
#
_cell.length_a   1.000
_cell.length_b   1.000
_cell.length_c   1.000
_cell.angle_alpha   90.00
_cell.angle_beta   90.00
_cell.angle_gamma   90.00
#
_symmetry.space_group_name_H-M   'P 1'
#
loop_
_entity.id
_entity.type
_entity.pdbx_description
1 polymer ?
#
loop_
_entity_poly.entity_id
_entity_poly.type
_entity_poly.pdbx_seq_one_letter_code
_entity_poly.pdbx_strand_id
1 'polypeptide(L)'
;MKKQAEESKHDKFVRLAEARTNKIIDTLQLLGNCSNTSVYEYTQDEVEEIFQAIEQELREAKKKFTKVEPEKATRFSLSKRKR
;
A
#
# COMPACT_ATOMS: atom_id res chain seq x y z
N MET A 1 19.76 29.90 14.08
CA MET A 1 19.03 28.93 13.24
C MET A 1 19.14 27.56 13.88
N LYS A 2 18.04 26.96 14.34
CA LYS A 2 18.06 25.62 14.97
C LYS A 2 18.24 24.56 13.87
N LYS A 3 19.31 23.78 13.95
CA LYS A 3 19.53 22.58 13.13
C LYS A 3 18.35 21.64 13.37
N GLN A 4 17.51 21.40 12.37
CA GLN A 4 16.54 20.30 12.45
C GLN A 4 17.34 19.01 12.57
N ALA A 5 17.11 18.24 13.64
CA ALA A 5 17.63 16.89 13.74
C ALA A 5 17.03 16.08 12.58
N GLU A 6 17.86 15.35 11.86
CA GLU A 6 17.38 14.47 10.79
C GLU A 6 16.41 13.44 11.37
N GLU A 7 15.20 13.43 10.83
CA GLU A 7 14.14 12.47 11.19
C GLU A 7 14.65 11.03 10.97
N SER A 8 14.39 10.13 11.92
CA SER A 8 14.76 8.72 11.75
C SER A 8 13.97 8.08 10.61
N LYS A 9 14.51 7.03 9.99
CA LYS A 9 13.78 6.28 8.94
C LYS A 9 12.43 5.76 9.44
N HIS A 10 12.34 5.39 10.71
CA HIS A 10 11.11 4.90 11.33
C HIS A 10 10.10 6.03 11.52
N ASP A 11 10.51 7.16 12.10
CA ASP A 11 9.62 8.31 12.32
C ASP A 11 9.08 8.84 10.98
N LYS A 12 9.95 8.89 9.96
CA LYS A 12 9.56 9.24 8.59
C LYS A 12 8.52 8.28 8.02
N PHE A 13 8.69 6.97 8.26
CA PHE A 13 7.72 5.98 7.84
C PHE A 13 6.38 6.19 8.54
N VAL A 14 6.37 6.31 9.87
CA VAL A 14 5.14 6.49 10.66
C VAL A 14 4.38 7.74 10.20
N ARG A 15 5.07 8.90 10.15
CA ARG A 15 4.46 10.17 9.73
C ARG A 15 3.88 10.09 8.33
N LEU A 16 4.61 9.51 7.37
CA LEU A 16 4.12 9.43 5.99
C LEU A 16 3.02 8.38 5.84
N ALA A 17 3.11 7.24 6.52
CA ALA A 17 2.11 6.19 6.47
C ALA A 17 0.78 6.66 7.06
N GLU A 18 0.82 7.28 8.25
CA GLU A 18 -0.36 7.81 8.91
C GLU A 18 -1.05 8.89 8.07
N ALA A 19 -0.29 9.89 7.61
CA ALA A 19 -0.84 10.96 6.77
C ALA A 19 -1.47 10.43 5.47
N ARG A 20 -0.85 9.42 4.84
CA ARG A 20 -1.39 8.80 3.62
C ARG A 20 -2.63 7.96 3.90
N THR A 21 -2.64 7.18 4.98
CA THR A 21 -3.79 6.38 5.39
C THR A 21 -5.00 7.27 5.65
N ASN A 22 -4.83 8.35 6.42
CA ASN A 22 -5.93 9.27 6.71
C ASN A 22 -6.49 9.90 5.42
N LYS A 23 -5.61 10.35 4.52
CA LYS A 23 -6.06 10.89 3.22
C LYS A 23 -6.84 9.87 2.38
N ILE A 24 -6.44 8.59 2.40
CA ILE A 24 -7.17 7.52 1.71
C ILE A 24 -8.55 7.33 2.33
N ILE A 25 -8.63 7.28 3.67
CA ILE A 25 -9.90 7.15 4.40
C ILE A 25 -10.84 8.32 4.07
N ASP A 26 -10.35 9.55 4.12
CA ASP A 26 -11.14 10.75 3.80
C ASP A 26 -11.66 10.69 2.35
N THR A 27 -10.81 10.26 1.42
CA THR A 27 -11.19 10.12 0.01
C THR A 27 -12.25 9.04 -0.18
N LEU A 28 -12.15 7.90 0.53
CA LEU A 28 -13.15 6.84 0.49
C LEU A 28 -14.49 7.30 1.09
N GLN A 29 -14.48 8.13 2.13
CA GLN A 29 -15.70 8.73 2.68
C GLN A 29 -16.36 9.66 1.67
N LEU A 30 -15.57 10.50 0.97
CA LEU A 30 -16.07 11.34 -0.11
C LEU A 30 -16.66 10.52 -1.26
N LEU A 31 -16.00 9.43 -1.65
CA LEU A 31 -16.53 8.49 -2.64
C LEU A 31 -17.86 7.87 -2.18
N GLY A 32 -17.98 7.53 -0.88
CA GLY A 32 -19.23 7.03 -0.29
C GLY A 32 -20.39 8.01 -0.42
N ASN A 33 -20.14 9.33 -0.38
CA ASN A 33 -21.19 10.33 -0.58
C ASN A 33 -21.80 10.31 -1.99
N CYS A 34 -21.12 9.73 -2.97
CA CYS A 34 -21.67 9.52 -4.31
C CYS A 34 -22.82 8.50 -4.33
N SER A 35 -23.04 7.74 -3.24
CA SER A 35 -24.19 6.82 -3.12
C SER A 35 -25.54 7.55 -2.99
N ASN A 36 -25.54 8.88 -2.92
CA ASN A 36 -26.77 9.64 -2.82
C ASN A 36 -27.50 9.70 -4.16
N THR A 37 -28.43 8.77 -4.36
CA THR A 37 -29.23 8.67 -5.59
C THR A 37 -30.19 9.83 -5.84
N SER A 38 -30.41 10.71 -4.84
CA SER A 38 -31.17 11.94 -5.05
C SER A 38 -30.37 13.01 -5.81
N VAL A 39 -29.04 12.88 -5.84
CA VAL A 39 -28.12 13.84 -6.50
C VAL A 39 -27.45 13.20 -7.72
N TYR A 40 -27.20 11.89 -7.66
CA TYR A 40 -26.47 11.16 -8.69
C TYR A 40 -27.28 10.00 -9.26
N GLU A 41 -27.03 9.69 -10.52
CA GLU A 41 -27.49 8.47 -11.16
C GLU A 41 -26.28 7.60 -11.46
N TYR A 42 -26.38 6.31 -11.16
CA TYR A 42 -25.34 5.32 -11.38
C TYR A 42 -25.96 3.94 -11.47
N THR A 43 -25.27 3.04 -12.15
CA THR A 43 -25.60 1.62 -12.23
C THR A 43 -24.83 0.83 -11.18
N GLN A 44 -25.32 -0.38 -10.88
CA GLN A 44 -24.60 -1.28 -9.99
C GLN A 44 -23.25 -1.72 -10.57
N ASP A 45 -23.17 -1.87 -11.90
CA ASP A 45 -21.95 -2.26 -12.61
C ASP A 45 -20.86 -1.18 -12.48
N GLU A 46 -21.20 0.10 -12.64
CA GLU A 46 -20.26 1.22 -12.44
C GLU A 46 -19.73 1.26 -10.99
N VAL A 47 -20.59 1.02 -10.01
CA VAL A 47 -20.18 0.94 -8.59
C VAL A 47 -19.22 -0.23 -8.38
N GLU A 48 -19.50 -1.38 -8.99
CA GLU A 48 -18.64 -2.55 -8.89
C GLU A 48 -17.26 -2.31 -9.54
N GLU A 49 -17.21 -1.71 -10.73
CA GLU A 49 -15.94 -1.35 -11.40
C GLU A 49 -15.07 -0.44 -10.53
N ILE A 50 -15.68 0.57 -9.88
CA ILE A 50 -14.98 1.49 -8.98
C ILE A 50 -14.33 0.74 -7.82
N PHE A 51 -15.09 -0.13 -7.14
CA PHE A 51 -14.56 -0.85 -5.98
C PHE A 51 -13.57 -1.94 -6.36
N GLN A 52 -13.76 -2.62 -7.49
CA GLN A 52 -12.79 -3.59 -8.02
C GLN A 52 -11.42 -2.93 -8.28
N ALA A 53 -11.41 -1.74 -8.89
CA ALA A 53 -10.17 -0.99 -9.12
C ALA A 53 -9.45 -0.62 -7.81
N ILE A 54 -10.20 -0.15 -6.80
CA ILE A 54 -9.64 0.20 -5.48
C ILE A 54 -9.08 -1.05 -4.77
N GLU A 55 -9.81 -2.16 -4.80
CA GLU A 55 -9.36 -3.41 -4.21
C GLU A 55 -8.11 -3.95 -4.88
N GLN A 56 -7.99 -3.85 -6.20
CA GLN A 56 -6.80 -4.25 -6.93
C GLN A 56 -5.58 -3.46 -6.46
N GLU A 57 -5.66 -2.13 -6.43
CA GLU A 57 -4.55 -1.29 -5.95
C GLU A 57 -4.22 -1.59 -4.48
N LEU A 58 -5.24 -1.83 -3.64
CA LEU A 58 -5.02 -2.21 -2.24
C LEU A 58 -4.25 -3.54 -2.13
N ARG A 59 -4.59 -4.54 -2.94
CA ARG A 59 -3.87 -5.83 -3.00
C ARG A 59 -2.43 -5.63 -3.44
N GLU A 60 -2.20 -4.81 -4.46
CA GLU A 60 -0.86 -4.50 -4.97
C GLU A 60 0.00 -3.73 -3.95
N ALA A 61 -0.59 -2.76 -3.25
CA ALA A 61 0.06 -2.03 -2.16
C ALA A 61 0.45 -2.96 -1.01
N LYS A 62 -0.46 -3.83 -0.55
CA LYS A 62 -0.19 -4.84 0.49
C LYS A 62 0.94 -5.79 0.07
N LYS A 63 0.96 -6.23 -1.19
CA LYS A 63 2.00 -7.11 -1.74
C LYS A 63 3.41 -6.51 -1.62
N LYS A 64 3.56 -5.18 -1.68
CA LYS A 64 4.86 -4.51 -1.49
C LYS A 64 5.41 -4.65 -0.07
N PHE A 65 4.55 -4.82 0.94
CA PHE A 65 4.94 -5.07 2.33
C PHE A 65 5.18 -6.55 2.64
N THR A 66 4.61 -7.46 1.85
CA THR A 66 4.75 -8.91 2.05
C THR A 66 5.78 -9.56 1.14
N LYS A 67 6.46 -8.80 0.26
CA LYS A 67 7.66 -9.28 -0.42
C LYS A 67 8.76 -9.46 0.62
N VAL A 68 8.77 -10.63 1.26
CA VAL A 68 9.98 -11.21 1.83
C VAL A 68 10.99 -11.23 0.68
N GLU A 69 12.13 -10.58 0.82
CA GLU A 69 13.22 -10.78 -0.12
C GLU A 69 13.39 -12.30 -0.27
N PRO A 70 13.48 -12.86 -1.50
CA PRO A 70 13.92 -14.23 -1.60
C PRO A 70 15.25 -14.27 -0.86
N GLU A 71 15.32 -15.03 0.24
CA GLU A 71 16.59 -15.30 0.92
C GLU A 71 17.58 -15.59 -0.19
N LYS A 72 18.65 -14.79 -0.27
CA LYS A 72 19.71 -15.00 -1.26
C LYS A 72 20.06 -16.47 -1.16
N ALA A 73 19.65 -17.28 -2.12
CA ALA A 73 19.94 -18.70 -2.15
C ALA A 73 21.44 -18.81 -1.97
N THR A 74 21.87 -19.21 -0.77
CA THR A 74 23.28 -19.37 -0.45
C THR A 74 23.79 -20.37 -1.46
N ARG A 75 24.64 -19.86 -2.36
CA ARG A 75 25.18 -20.57 -3.51
C ARG A 75 25.55 -22.00 -3.13
N PHE A 76 25.07 -22.95 -3.93
CA PHE A 76 25.49 -24.35 -3.87
C PHE A 76 27.03 -24.46 -3.77
N SER A 77 27.54 -25.17 -2.76
CA SER A 77 28.95 -25.50 -2.64
C SER A 77 29.16 -27.01 -2.83
N LEU A 78 30.00 -27.39 -3.78
CA LEU A 78 30.50 -28.76 -3.87
C LEU A 78 31.47 -28.98 -2.70
N SER A 79 31.15 -29.92 -1.81
CA SER A 79 32.16 -30.52 -0.96
C SER A 79 33.21 -31.16 -1.88
N LYS A 80 34.41 -30.59 -1.86
CA LYS A 80 35.55 -31.09 -2.63
C LYS A 80 35.72 -32.57 -2.27
N ARG A 81 35.49 -33.44 -3.24
CA ARG A 81 36.01 -34.80 -3.22
C ARG A 81 37.53 -34.66 -3.04
N LYS A 82 38.08 -35.12 -1.91
CA LYS A 82 39.54 -35.24 -1.77
C LYS A 82 39.90 -36.45 -0.92
N ARG A 83 40.35 -37.47 -1.66
CA ARG A 83 41.05 -38.71 -1.31
C ARG A 83 40.20 -39.84 -0.77
#